data_AF-A0A0Q6SWB5-F1
#
_entry.id   AF-A0A0Q6SWB5-F1
#
_cell.length_a   1.000
_cell.length_b   1.000
_cell.length_c   1.000
_cell.angle_alpha   90.00
_cell.angle_beta   90.00
_cell.angle_gamma   90.00
#
_symmetry.space_group_name_H-M   'P 1'
#
loop_
_entity.id
_entity.type
_entity.pdbx_description
1 polymer ?
#
loop_
_entity_poly.entity_id
_entity_poly.type
_entity_poly.pdbx_seq_one_letter_code
_entity_poly.pdbx_strand_id
1 'polypeptide(L)'
;MIASLVLAGAALAIPSAFAGTPPTKAQSVTLTPIAKSAARYEGTLSNKHILMVLSQEGANFEGAYAYVKQGSQERPRWIDLFGSAKKDGVVSLVEKVNGKVTGSFSGKIAGNGFSGTWQSPAGRRLDFSASAVPATGDLAIVAHIETSGLDAKLKRIDIYRDKKLAQSFPADADIFTSLEGLHYDDRDVNFDGYPDLAVPIENGEQLHWLFDPARNRYLKAPASLQGINVTSTQYSTDEVYEEWSSGMNIYKYVGGKYCLTQENIVSGEAGDDKISEKTYPVSHCKGKR
;
A
#
# COMPACT_ATOMS: atom_id res chain seq x y z
N MET A 1 40.53 52.75 66.83
CA MET A 1 39.72 51.57 66.51
C MET A 1 38.30 52.02 66.23
N ILE A 2 37.80 51.77 65.02
CA ILE A 2 36.45 51.27 64.66
C ILE A 2 36.43 51.34 63.12
N ALA A 3 36.34 50.17 62.49
CA ALA A 3 36.47 49.96 61.06
C ALA A 3 35.11 50.13 60.36
N SER A 4 35.12 50.82 59.22
CA SER A 4 33.98 50.92 58.30
C SER A 4 33.78 49.60 57.56
N LEU A 5 32.57 49.05 57.65
CA LEU A 5 32.14 47.86 56.90
C LEU A 5 31.49 48.33 55.59
N VAL A 6 32.10 47.96 54.45
CA VAL A 6 31.54 48.18 53.11
C VAL A 6 30.79 46.90 52.70
N LEU A 7 29.47 47.00 52.49
CA LEU A 7 28.66 45.95 51.89
C LEU A 7 28.90 45.94 50.37
N ALA A 8 29.52 44.88 49.85
CA ALA A 8 29.57 44.60 48.42
C ALA A 8 28.32 43.80 48.02
N GLY A 9 27.44 44.41 47.23
CA GLY A 9 26.31 43.73 46.59
C GLY A 9 26.80 42.89 45.42
N ALA A 10 26.67 41.57 45.51
CA ALA A 10 26.90 40.67 44.40
C ALA A 10 25.63 40.62 43.53
N ALA A 11 25.71 41.20 42.32
CA ALA A 11 24.72 40.98 41.28
C ALA A 11 24.89 39.57 40.71
N LEU A 12 23.96 38.66 41.01
CA LEU A 12 23.86 37.35 40.37
C LEU A 12 23.36 37.56 38.93
N ALA A 13 24.26 37.44 37.97
CA ALA A 13 23.89 37.29 36.56
C ALA A 13 23.28 35.88 36.38
N ILE A 14 21.98 35.83 36.07
CA ILE A 14 21.33 34.60 35.62
C ILE A 14 21.78 34.38 34.17
N PRO A 15 22.50 33.29 33.83
CA PRO A 15 22.76 32.98 32.45
C PRO A 15 21.42 32.62 31.79
N SER A 16 20.99 33.46 30.85
CA SER A 16 19.95 33.10 29.88
C SER A 16 20.45 31.89 29.10
N ALA A 17 19.95 30.71 29.45
CA ALA A 17 20.11 29.54 28.61
C ALA A 17 19.35 29.81 27.31
N PHE A 18 20.08 30.17 26.26
CA PHE A 18 19.57 30.06 24.90
C PHE A 18 19.20 28.59 24.70
N ALA A 19 17.90 28.32 24.56
CA ALA A 19 17.42 27.07 24.00
C ALA A 19 17.89 27.03 22.53
N GLY A 20 19.11 26.55 22.31
CA GLY A 20 19.63 26.29 20.99
C GLY A 20 18.75 25.23 20.31
N THR A 21 18.44 25.44 19.04
CA THR A 21 17.76 24.43 18.22
C THR A 21 18.52 23.10 18.36
N PRO A 22 17.83 21.98 18.63
CA PRO A 22 18.51 20.69 18.74
C PRO A 22 19.31 20.39 17.46
N PRO A 23 20.48 19.74 17.58
CA PRO A 23 21.32 19.44 16.42
C PRO A 23 20.62 18.45 15.48
N THR A 24 20.70 18.71 14.17
CA THR A 24 20.15 17.82 13.14
C THR A 24 21.09 16.64 12.87
N LYS A 25 20.55 15.43 12.77
CA LYS A 25 21.28 14.20 12.43
C LYS A 25 20.68 13.53 11.20
N ALA A 26 21.52 13.21 10.22
CA ALA A 26 21.12 12.43 9.05
C ALA A 26 21.33 10.93 9.29
N GLN A 27 20.43 10.10 8.77
CA GLN A 27 20.49 8.65 8.86
C GLN A 27 19.82 7.99 7.66
N SER A 28 20.17 6.72 7.41
CA SER A 28 19.54 5.89 6.38
C SER A 28 18.99 4.61 7.01
N VAL A 29 17.75 4.25 6.64
CA VAL A 29 17.03 3.08 7.17
C VAL A 29 16.53 2.26 5.99
N THR A 30 16.88 0.97 5.96
CA THR A 30 16.28 0.04 5.01
C THR A 30 14.88 -0.32 5.46
N LEU A 31 13.89 -0.10 4.60
CA LEU A 31 12.49 -0.36 4.88
C LEU A 31 12.18 -1.85 4.69
N THR A 32 11.29 -2.37 5.53
CA THR A 32 10.73 -3.71 5.37
C THR A 32 9.35 -3.63 4.72
N PRO A 33 8.96 -4.56 3.84
CA PRO A 33 7.58 -4.62 3.38
C PRO A 33 6.64 -4.90 4.55
N ILE A 34 5.39 -4.47 4.45
CA ILE A 34 4.34 -4.98 5.33
C ILE A 34 4.23 -6.49 5.19
N ALA A 35 4.11 -7.20 6.31
CA ALA A 35 3.88 -8.63 6.30
C ALA A 35 2.48 -8.87 5.70
N LYS A 36 2.41 -9.47 4.50
CA LYS A 36 1.21 -9.87 3.72
C LYS A 36 0.95 -9.04 2.45
N SER A 37 1.96 -8.88 1.59
CA SER A 37 1.71 -8.38 0.25
C SER A 37 1.07 -9.44 -0.65
N ALA A 38 0.25 -9.00 -1.60
CA ALA A 38 -0.40 -9.90 -2.54
C ALA A 38 0.63 -10.49 -3.51
N ALA A 39 0.64 -11.81 -3.65
CA ALA A 39 1.55 -12.49 -4.56
C ALA A 39 0.97 -12.49 -5.99
N ARG A 40 1.86 -12.22 -6.96
CA ARG A 40 1.55 -12.22 -8.39
C ARG A 40 1.83 -13.60 -8.99
N TYR A 41 0.91 -14.10 -9.80
CA TYR A 41 1.02 -15.37 -10.50
C TYR A 41 0.68 -15.19 -11.98
N GLU A 42 1.43 -15.86 -12.84
CA GLU A 42 1.16 -15.89 -14.28
C GLU A 42 0.98 -17.33 -14.75
N GLY A 43 0.12 -17.53 -15.73
CA GLY A 43 -0.07 -18.86 -16.31
C GLY A 43 -1.17 -18.91 -17.34
N THR A 44 -1.92 -20.01 -17.34
CA THR A 44 -2.91 -20.31 -18.35
C THR A 44 -4.20 -20.87 -17.76
N LEU A 45 -5.31 -20.49 -18.38
CA LEU A 45 -6.60 -21.17 -18.27
C LEU A 45 -6.96 -21.72 -19.65
N SER A 46 -6.86 -23.04 -19.80
CA SER A 46 -6.81 -23.72 -21.10
C SER A 46 -5.71 -23.13 -21.99
N ASN A 47 -6.06 -22.43 -23.06
CA ASN A 47 -5.11 -21.81 -23.99
C ASN A 47 -4.99 -20.29 -23.85
N LYS A 48 -5.59 -19.69 -22.80
CA LYS A 48 -5.56 -18.25 -22.57
C LYS A 48 -4.59 -17.90 -21.46
N HIS A 49 -3.76 -16.89 -21.69
CA HIS A 49 -2.90 -16.33 -20.65
C HIS A 49 -3.73 -15.62 -19.59
N ILE A 50 -3.34 -15.84 -18.33
CA ILE A 50 -3.93 -15.21 -17.17
C ILE A 50 -2.86 -14.60 -16.30
N LEU A 51 -3.23 -13.49 -15.68
CA LEU A 51 -2.55 -12.88 -14.56
C LEU A 51 -3.45 -13.05 -13.34
N MET A 52 -2.85 -13.37 -12.19
CA MET A 52 -3.57 -13.55 -10.94
C MET A 52 -2.80 -12.86 -9.83
N VAL A 53 -3.51 -12.19 -8.94
CA VAL A 53 -2.96 -11.56 -7.75
C VAL A 53 -3.74 -12.09 -6.56
N LEU A 54 -3.05 -12.72 -5.61
CA LEU A 54 -3.67 -13.33 -4.43
C LEU A 54 -2.95 -12.93 -3.15
N SER A 55 -3.73 -12.45 -2.19
CA SER A 55 -3.35 -12.35 -0.79
C SER A 55 -3.76 -13.62 -0.06
N GLN A 56 -2.93 -14.05 0.90
CA GLN A 56 -3.21 -15.21 1.74
C GLN A 56 -3.17 -14.82 3.21
N GLU A 57 -4.25 -15.13 3.94
CA GLU A 57 -4.30 -15.04 5.39
C GLU A 57 -4.65 -16.40 5.99
N GLY A 58 -3.66 -17.02 6.63
CA GLY A 58 -3.78 -18.38 7.13
C GLY A 58 -4.11 -19.35 6.00
N ALA A 59 -5.31 -19.93 6.05
CA ALA A 59 -5.83 -20.84 5.03
C ALA A 59 -6.63 -20.14 3.94
N ASN A 60 -7.00 -18.87 4.11
CA ASN A 60 -7.90 -18.15 3.21
C ASN A 60 -7.12 -17.40 2.13
N PHE A 61 -7.69 -17.37 0.94
CA PHE A 61 -7.20 -16.61 -0.21
C PHE A 61 -8.24 -15.60 -0.65
N GLU A 62 -7.76 -14.42 -1.00
CA GLU A 62 -8.52 -13.35 -1.62
C GLU A 62 -7.69 -12.69 -2.70
N GLY A 63 -8.34 -12.24 -3.77
CA GLY A 63 -7.69 -11.47 -4.80
C GLY A 63 -8.48 -11.53 -6.10
N ALA A 64 -7.78 -11.52 -7.23
CA ALA A 64 -8.43 -11.55 -8.53
C ALA A 64 -7.54 -12.19 -9.60
N TYR A 65 -8.16 -12.54 -10.72
CA TYR A 65 -7.44 -12.88 -11.94
C TYR A 65 -8.02 -12.15 -13.15
N ALA A 66 -7.23 -12.04 -14.20
CA ALA A 66 -7.62 -11.43 -15.45
C ALA A 66 -7.06 -12.23 -16.62
N TYR A 67 -7.81 -12.28 -17.72
CA TYR A 67 -7.26 -12.70 -19.00
C TYR A 67 -6.41 -11.57 -19.56
N VAL A 68 -5.17 -11.88 -19.91
CA VAL A 68 -4.24 -10.90 -20.48
C VAL A 68 -3.84 -11.34 -21.88
N LYS A 69 -3.76 -10.37 -22.79
CA LYS A 69 -3.16 -10.59 -24.10
C LYS A 69 -1.67 -10.33 -23.98
N GLN A 70 -0.85 -11.31 -24.39
CA GLN A 70 0.60 -11.18 -24.32
C GLN A 70 1.06 -9.91 -25.07
N GLY A 71 1.87 -9.08 -24.39
CA GLY A 71 2.36 -7.82 -24.93
C GLY A 71 1.34 -6.67 -24.97
N SER A 72 0.12 -6.86 -24.48
CA SER A 72 -0.85 -5.77 -24.35
C SER A 72 -0.48 -4.84 -23.19
N GLN A 73 -0.72 -3.55 -23.39
CA GLN A 73 -0.66 -2.52 -22.35
C GLN A 73 -2.08 -2.15 -21.85
N GLU A 74 -3.10 -2.89 -22.30
CA GLU A 74 -4.46 -2.70 -21.79
C GLU A 74 -4.54 -3.13 -20.34
N ARG A 75 -5.20 -2.30 -19.54
CA ARG A 75 -5.44 -2.59 -18.12
C ARG A 75 -6.22 -3.90 -17.97
N PRO A 76 -5.80 -4.80 -17.06
CA PRO A 76 -6.49 -6.06 -16.88
C PRO A 76 -7.95 -5.84 -16.45
N ARG A 77 -8.84 -6.71 -16.94
CA ARG A 77 -10.23 -6.79 -16.46
C ARG A 77 -10.31 -7.89 -15.41
N TRP A 78 -10.25 -7.47 -14.16
CA TRP A 78 -10.18 -8.36 -13.02
C TRP A 78 -11.51 -9.05 -12.71
N ILE A 79 -11.40 -10.29 -12.27
CA ILE A 79 -12.49 -11.14 -11.81
C ILE A 79 -12.10 -11.64 -10.43
N ASP A 80 -12.98 -11.44 -9.45
CA ASP A 80 -12.67 -11.73 -8.05
C ASP A 80 -12.50 -13.22 -7.81
N LEU A 81 -11.56 -13.54 -6.92
CA LEU A 81 -11.26 -14.88 -6.43
C LEU A 81 -11.30 -14.89 -4.90
N PHE A 82 -12.02 -15.86 -4.36
CA PHE A 82 -12.07 -16.12 -2.93
C PHE A 82 -11.98 -17.61 -2.67
N GLY A 83 -11.25 -18.02 -1.65
CA GLY A 83 -11.20 -19.43 -1.35
C GLY A 83 -10.29 -19.80 -0.21
N SER A 84 -9.88 -21.06 -0.20
CA SER A 84 -8.99 -21.57 0.83
C SER A 84 -8.08 -22.70 0.35
N ALA A 85 -6.98 -22.88 1.06
CA ALA A 85 -6.14 -24.07 0.99
C ALA A 85 -6.30 -24.93 2.24
N LYS A 86 -6.29 -26.24 2.03
CA LYS A 86 -6.15 -27.24 3.09
C LYS A 86 -4.67 -27.48 3.38
N LYS A 87 -4.38 -28.08 4.54
CA LYS A 87 -3.01 -28.42 4.99
C LYS A 87 -2.26 -29.36 4.04
N ASP A 88 -2.98 -30.17 3.26
CA ASP A 88 -2.45 -31.07 2.24
C ASP A 88 -2.19 -30.37 0.89
N GLY A 89 -2.33 -29.04 0.84
CA GLY A 89 -2.10 -28.22 -0.34
C GLY A 89 -3.27 -28.20 -1.33
N VAL A 90 -4.40 -28.85 -1.04
CA VAL A 90 -5.59 -28.77 -1.89
C VAL A 90 -6.21 -27.38 -1.80
N VAL A 91 -6.43 -26.74 -2.95
CA VAL A 91 -6.98 -25.38 -3.07
C VAL A 91 -8.34 -25.42 -3.73
N SER A 92 -9.24 -24.60 -3.20
CA SER A 92 -10.54 -24.31 -3.81
C SER A 92 -10.73 -22.79 -3.85
N LEU A 93 -10.84 -22.21 -5.04
CA LEU A 93 -11.18 -20.80 -5.25
C LEU A 93 -12.52 -20.70 -5.97
N VAL A 94 -13.29 -19.68 -5.65
CA VAL A 94 -14.56 -19.35 -6.27
C VAL A 94 -14.37 -18.07 -7.07
N GLU A 95 -14.76 -18.13 -8.33
CA GLU A 95 -14.80 -16.99 -9.24
C GLU A 95 -16.11 -16.23 -9.05
N LYS A 96 -16.02 -14.92 -8.85
CA LYS A 96 -17.18 -14.03 -8.81
C LYS A 96 -17.07 -12.88 -9.80
N VAL A 97 -18.17 -12.64 -10.50
CA VAL A 97 -18.38 -11.44 -11.33
C VAL A 97 -19.61 -10.72 -10.78
N ASN A 98 -19.44 -9.46 -10.36
CA ASN A 98 -20.52 -8.66 -9.76
C ASN A 98 -21.23 -9.39 -8.60
N GLY A 99 -20.43 -10.02 -7.73
CA GLY A 99 -20.91 -10.80 -6.58
C GLY A 99 -21.53 -12.17 -6.91
N LYS A 100 -21.74 -12.50 -8.19
CA LYS A 100 -22.33 -13.79 -8.61
C LYS A 100 -21.24 -14.81 -8.93
N VAL A 101 -21.43 -16.04 -8.46
CA VAL A 101 -20.52 -17.14 -8.76
C VAL A 101 -20.61 -17.52 -10.23
N THR A 102 -19.50 -17.43 -10.95
CA THR A 102 -19.40 -17.74 -12.40
C THR A 102 -18.47 -18.91 -12.69
N GLY A 103 -17.74 -19.41 -11.69
CA GLY A 103 -16.91 -20.59 -11.79
C GLY A 103 -16.23 -20.94 -10.48
N SER A 104 -15.51 -22.05 -10.47
CA SER A 104 -14.70 -22.49 -9.34
C SER A 104 -13.41 -23.14 -9.82
N PHE A 105 -12.29 -22.78 -9.19
CA PHE A 105 -11.01 -23.46 -9.35
C PHE A 105 -10.88 -24.53 -8.28
N SER A 106 -10.45 -25.72 -8.67
CA SER A 106 -10.08 -26.80 -7.76
C SER A 106 -8.75 -27.38 -8.19
N GLY A 107 -7.81 -27.52 -7.25
CA GLY A 107 -6.46 -27.89 -7.60
C GLY A 107 -5.56 -28.12 -6.40
N LYS A 108 -4.25 -28.00 -6.62
CA LYS A 108 -3.22 -28.08 -5.59
C LYS A 108 -2.23 -26.94 -5.73
N ILE A 109 -1.68 -26.52 -4.59
CA ILE A 109 -0.43 -25.76 -4.56
C ILE A 109 0.70 -26.72 -4.95
N ALA A 110 1.41 -26.42 -6.02
CA ALA A 110 2.51 -27.21 -6.54
C ALA A 110 3.75 -26.31 -6.67
N GLY A 111 4.75 -26.54 -5.81
CA GLY A 111 5.93 -25.68 -5.74
C GLY A 111 5.56 -24.25 -5.34
N ASN A 112 5.90 -23.28 -6.19
CA ASN A 112 5.55 -21.87 -6.03
C ASN A 112 4.28 -21.46 -6.80
N GLY A 113 3.42 -22.40 -7.18
CA GLY A 113 2.27 -22.13 -8.04
C GLY A 113 1.04 -22.96 -7.72
N PHE A 114 0.07 -22.88 -8.60
CA PHE A 114 -1.18 -23.63 -8.58
C PHE A 114 -1.34 -24.44 -9.86
N SER A 115 -1.94 -25.62 -9.74
CA SER A 115 -2.41 -26.40 -10.89
C SER A 115 -3.72 -27.09 -10.57
N GLY A 116 -4.58 -27.26 -11.58
CA GLY A 116 -5.88 -27.88 -11.40
C GLY A 116 -6.85 -27.60 -12.54
N THR A 117 -8.12 -27.44 -12.19
CA THR A 117 -9.21 -27.28 -13.14
C THR A 117 -10.14 -26.17 -12.68
N TRP A 118 -10.54 -25.31 -13.61
CA TRP A 118 -11.69 -24.44 -13.45
C TRP A 118 -12.96 -25.12 -13.96
N GLN A 119 -14.06 -24.93 -13.26
CA GLN A 119 -15.37 -25.45 -13.64
C GLN A 119 -16.42 -24.35 -13.62
N SER A 120 -17.18 -24.21 -14.72
CA SER A 120 -18.36 -23.34 -14.78
C SER A 120 -19.57 -23.96 -14.04
N PRO A 121 -20.57 -23.16 -13.65
CA PRO A 121 -21.85 -23.66 -13.14
C PRO A 121 -22.55 -24.64 -14.10
N ALA A 122 -22.35 -24.47 -15.42
CA ALA A 122 -22.91 -25.36 -16.46
C ALA A 122 -22.09 -26.65 -16.67
N GLY A 123 -21.04 -26.89 -15.89
CA GLY A 123 -20.25 -28.13 -15.92
C GLY A 123 -19.07 -28.15 -16.91
N ARG A 124 -18.88 -27.11 -17.73
CA ARG A 124 -17.65 -26.97 -18.55
C ARG A 124 -16.42 -26.94 -17.65
N ARG A 125 -15.38 -27.68 -18.03
CA ARG A 125 -14.09 -27.76 -17.33
C ARG A 125 -12.95 -27.25 -18.22
N LEU A 126 -11.99 -26.56 -17.61
CA LEU A 126 -10.79 -26.03 -18.25
C LEU A 126 -9.58 -26.28 -17.35
N ASP A 127 -8.48 -26.75 -17.92
CA ASP A 127 -7.23 -26.91 -17.17
C ASP A 127 -6.65 -25.55 -16.79
N PHE A 128 -6.07 -25.48 -15.60
CA PHE A 128 -5.52 -24.28 -15.01
C PHE A 128 -4.12 -24.56 -14.47
N SER A 129 -3.20 -23.65 -14.74
CA SER A 129 -1.89 -23.61 -14.09
C SER A 129 -1.42 -22.17 -13.97
N ALA A 130 -0.87 -21.80 -12.82
CA ALA A 130 -0.23 -20.51 -12.61
C ALA A 130 0.99 -20.67 -11.71
N SER A 131 2.06 -19.94 -11.98
CA SER A 131 3.29 -19.96 -11.18
C SER A 131 3.54 -18.57 -10.62
N ALA A 132 4.04 -18.50 -9.37
CA ALA A 132 4.40 -17.23 -8.79
C ALA A 132 5.45 -16.55 -9.66
N VAL A 133 5.17 -15.28 -10.01
CA VAL A 133 6.16 -14.40 -10.59
C VAL A 133 7.02 -13.91 -9.44
N PRO A 134 8.34 -14.17 -9.44
CA PRO A 134 9.21 -13.64 -8.41
C PRO A 134 9.04 -12.13 -8.31
N ALA A 135 8.91 -11.61 -7.08
CA ALA A 135 9.07 -10.18 -6.85
C ALA A 135 10.40 -9.75 -7.49
N THR A 136 10.38 -8.67 -8.24
CA THR A 136 11.45 -8.24 -9.14
C THR A 136 12.80 -8.11 -8.42
N GLY A 137 13.67 -9.12 -8.51
CA GLY A 137 15.06 -9.09 -8.02
C GLY A 137 15.22 -8.84 -6.51
N ASP A 138 16.47 -8.65 -6.07
CA ASP A 138 16.80 -8.21 -4.70
C ASP A 138 16.43 -6.71 -4.58
N LEU A 139 15.15 -6.44 -4.30
CA LEU A 139 14.60 -5.09 -4.10
C LEU A 139 14.89 -4.63 -2.67
N ALA A 140 15.58 -3.51 -2.52
CA ALA A 140 15.75 -2.85 -1.24
C ALA A 140 15.34 -1.38 -1.34
N ILE A 141 14.52 -0.93 -0.40
CA ILE A 141 14.06 0.46 -0.31
C ILE A 141 14.72 1.09 0.89
N VAL A 142 15.42 2.21 0.70
CA VAL A 142 16.20 2.89 1.73
C VAL A 142 15.68 4.30 1.91
N ALA A 143 15.15 4.60 3.09
CA ALA A 143 14.74 5.93 3.49
C ALA A 143 15.93 6.72 4.04
N HIS A 144 16.08 7.97 3.60
CA HIS A 144 17.04 8.93 4.13
C HIS A 144 16.29 9.97 4.95
N ILE A 145 16.67 10.09 6.21
CA ILE A 145 15.90 10.77 7.24
C ILE A 145 16.80 11.80 7.94
N GLU A 146 16.24 12.96 8.23
CA GLU A 146 16.82 13.96 9.11
C GLU A 146 16.04 13.99 10.43
N THR A 147 16.73 13.91 11.56
CA THR A 147 16.13 14.04 12.89
C THR A 147 16.64 15.27 13.62
N SER A 148 15.77 15.91 14.39
CA SER A 148 16.08 17.10 15.20
C SER A 148 15.25 17.07 16.47
N GLY A 149 15.85 16.65 17.59
CA GLY A 149 15.11 16.43 18.83
C GLY A 149 14.13 15.26 18.70
N LEU A 150 12.83 15.53 18.84
CA LEU A 150 11.79 14.53 18.60
C LEU A 150 11.35 14.49 17.13
N ASP A 151 11.65 15.50 16.32
CA ASP A 151 11.15 15.58 14.95
C ASP A 151 11.95 14.68 14.02
N ALA A 152 11.27 14.01 13.08
CA ALA A 152 11.88 13.21 12.04
C ALA A 152 11.25 13.55 10.68
N LYS A 153 12.10 13.82 9.68
CA LYS A 153 11.68 14.13 8.30
C LYS A 153 12.27 13.16 7.31
N LEU A 154 11.43 12.58 6.47
CA LEU A 154 11.84 11.85 5.29
C LEU A 154 12.28 12.84 4.19
N LYS A 155 13.54 12.73 3.77
CA LYS A 155 14.15 13.63 2.77
C LYS A 155 14.35 12.98 1.40
N ARG A 156 14.53 11.66 1.38
CA ARG A 156 14.73 10.92 0.14
C ARG A 156 14.39 9.44 0.33
N ILE A 157 13.91 8.80 -0.71
CA ILE A 157 13.85 7.33 -0.81
C ILE A 157 14.75 6.90 -1.96
N ASP A 158 15.64 5.96 -1.70
CA ASP A 158 16.44 5.29 -2.71
C ASP A 158 15.93 3.87 -2.92
N ILE A 159 15.78 3.46 -4.18
CA ILE A 159 15.39 2.12 -4.58
C ILE A 159 16.60 1.43 -5.17
N TYR A 160 16.98 0.32 -4.58
CA TYR A 160 18.03 -0.57 -5.06
C TYR A 160 17.40 -1.81 -5.66
N ARG A 161 17.94 -2.24 -6.81
CA ARG A 161 17.63 -3.51 -7.45
C ARG A 161 18.93 -4.26 -7.67
N ASP A 162 18.99 -5.51 -7.21
CA ASP A 162 20.21 -6.33 -7.28
C ASP A 162 21.42 -5.58 -6.69
N LYS A 163 21.19 -4.92 -5.55
CA LYS A 163 22.17 -4.13 -4.80
C LYS A 163 22.74 -2.91 -5.54
N LYS A 164 22.13 -2.50 -6.66
CA LYS A 164 22.48 -1.29 -7.41
C LYS A 164 21.40 -0.24 -7.26
N LEU A 165 21.79 1.02 -7.05
CA LEU A 165 20.85 2.14 -7.01
C LEU A 165 20.15 2.24 -8.37
N ALA A 166 18.85 2.00 -8.38
CA ALA A 166 18.00 2.06 -9.57
C ALA A 166 17.30 3.43 -9.68
N GLN A 167 16.80 3.96 -8.56
CA GLN A 167 16.07 5.23 -8.52
C GLN A 167 16.25 5.95 -7.18
N SER A 168 16.10 7.28 -7.22
CA SER A 168 16.04 8.14 -6.03
C SER A 168 14.86 9.10 -6.16
N PHE A 169 14.08 9.23 -5.10
CA PHE A 169 12.95 10.16 -5.00
C PHE A 169 13.19 11.17 -3.90
N PRO A 170 13.23 12.48 -4.21
CA PRO A 170 13.20 13.48 -3.16
C PRO A 170 11.86 13.39 -2.43
N ALA A 171 11.90 13.55 -1.12
CA ALA A 171 10.75 13.64 -0.25
C ALA A 171 10.94 14.82 0.70
N ASP A 172 9.84 15.34 1.23
CA ASP A 172 9.89 16.30 2.32
C ASP A 172 8.60 16.12 3.12
N ALA A 173 8.62 15.13 4.01
CA ALA A 173 7.45 14.74 4.79
C ALA A 173 7.86 14.44 6.22
N ASP A 174 7.02 14.87 7.15
CA ASP A 174 7.14 14.48 8.55
C ASP A 174 6.81 12.99 8.68
N ILE A 175 7.60 12.27 9.48
CA ILE A 175 7.42 10.84 9.74
C ILE A 175 7.42 10.58 11.25
N PHE A 176 6.89 9.44 11.63
CA PHE A 176 6.91 9.01 13.04
C PHE A 176 8.35 9.00 13.57
N THR A 177 8.47 9.51 14.80
CA THR A 177 9.75 9.70 15.49
C THR A 177 10.44 8.36 15.83
N SER A 178 9.64 7.29 15.96
CA SER A 178 10.12 5.92 16.01
C SER A 178 10.40 5.41 14.61
N LEU A 179 11.68 5.21 14.32
CA LEU A 179 12.15 4.55 13.09
C LEU A 179 11.98 3.04 13.14
N GLU A 180 11.84 2.48 14.34
CA GLU A 180 11.54 1.08 14.54
C GLU A 180 10.14 0.81 13.99
N GLY A 181 10.05 -0.08 13.00
CA GLY A 181 8.81 -0.37 12.29
C GLY A 181 8.53 0.49 11.06
N LEU A 182 9.50 1.32 10.59
CA LEU A 182 9.35 1.99 9.30
C LEU A 182 9.31 0.94 8.18
N HIS A 183 8.17 0.88 7.50
CA HIS A 183 7.87 -0.11 6.49
C HIS A 183 7.45 0.57 5.18
N TYR A 184 7.34 -0.23 4.12
CA TYR A 184 6.66 0.19 2.91
C TYR A 184 5.49 -0.75 2.62
N ASP A 185 4.51 -0.20 1.92
CA ASP A 185 3.42 -0.94 1.31
C ASP A 185 3.70 -1.13 -0.17
N ASP A 186 3.36 -2.29 -0.71
CA ASP A 186 3.56 -2.66 -2.10
C ASP A 186 2.27 -3.13 -2.78
N ARG A 187 1.11 -2.79 -2.21
CA ARG A 187 -0.18 -3.02 -2.85
C ARG A 187 -0.23 -2.35 -4.22
N ASP A 188 -0.77 -3.08 -5.20
CA ASP A 188 -1.12 -2.53 -6.51
C ASP A 188 -2.37 -1.67 -6.35
N VAL A 189 -2.18 -0.35 -6.37
CA VAL A 189 -3.26 0.61 -6.17
C VAL A 189 -3.87 1.04 -7.49
N ASN A 190 -3.13 0.94 -8.61
CA ASN A 190 -3.61 1.35 -9.94
C ASN A 190 -4.28 0.20 -10.74
N PHE A 191 -4.25 -1.02 -10.20
CA PHE A 191 -4.84 -2.26 -10.71
C PHE A 191 -4.26 -2.71 -12.06
N ASP A 192 -2.99 -2.43 -12.33
CA ASP A 192 -2.29 -2.90 -13.54
C ASP A 192 -1.65 -4.29 -13.37
N GLY A 193 -1.69 -4.83 -12.15
CA GLY A 193 -1.19 -6.12 -11.76
C GLY A 193 0.27 -6.13 -11.34
N TYR A 194 0.89 -4.97 -11.12
CA TYR A 194 2.23 -4.81 -10.56
C TYR A 194 2.18 -4.09 -9.21
N PRO A 195 3.02 -4.51 -8.24
CA PRO A 195 3.07 -3.86 -6.95
C PRO A 195 3.57 -2.42 -7.06
N ASP A 196 2.81 -1.48 -6.53
CA ASP A 196 3.20 -0.08 -6.42
C ASP A 196 4.09 0.12 -5.16
N LEU A 197 4.35 1.35 -4.77
CA LEU A 197 5.11 1.66 -3.56
C LEU A 197 4.39 2.74 -2.77
N ALA A 198 4.08 2.47 -1.51
CA ALA A 198 3.65 3.47 -0.55
C ALA A 198 4.59 3.50 0.66
N VAL A 199 4.85 4.69 1.18
CA VAL A 199 5.54 4.87 2.47
C VAL A 199 4.63 5.67 3.40
N PRO A 200 4.31 5.14 4.60
CA PRO A 200 3.52 5.86 5.58
C PRO A 200 4.30 7.06 6.10
N ILE A 201 3.60 8.16 6.29
CA ILE A 201 4.11 9.40 6.87
C ILE A 201 3.30 9.75 8.12
N GLU A 202 3.70 10.80 8.83
CA GLU A 202 2.95 11.27 10.00
C GLU A 202 1.48 11.59 9.64
N ASN A 203 0.58 11.50 10.61
CA ASN A 203 -0.89 11.64 10.47
C ASN A 203 -1.61 10.48 9.77
N GLY A 204 -0.92 9.36 9.55
CA GLY A 204 -1.50 8.16 8.94
C GLY A 204 -1.67 8.28 7.43
N GLU A 205 -1.12 9.32 6.80
CA GLU A 205 -1.10 9.46 5.35
C GLU A 205 0.00 8.62 4.70
N GLN A 206 -0.01 8.53 3.36
CA GLN A 206 0.98 7.80 2.59
C GLN A 206 1.46 8.61 1.39
N LEU A 207 2.77 8.50 1.12
CA LEU A 207 3.38 8.91 -0.14
C LEU A 207 3.39 7.73 -1.11
N HIS A 208 2.89 7.94 -2.33
CA HIS A 208 2.69 6.89 -3.31
C HIS A 208 3.54 7.07 -4.58
N TRP A 209 4.04 5.95 -5.11
CA TRP A 209 4.69 5.83 -6.42
C TRP A 209 4.16 4.60 -7.16
N LEU A 210 3.75 4.78 -8.41
CA LEU A 210 3.21 3.72 -9.24
C LEU A 210 4.31 3.01 -10.03
N PHE A 211 4.35 1.69 -10.05
CA PHE A 211 5.32 0.97 -10.86
C PHE A 211 4.92 0.99 -12.33
N ASP A 212 5.84 1.41 -13.20
CA ASP A 212 5.67 1.37 -14.64
C ASP A 212 6.44 0.16 -15.20
N PRO A 213 5.75 -0.93 -15.57
CA PRO A 213 6.41 -2.13 -16.08
C PRO A 213 7.07 -1.91 -17.45
N ALA A 214 6.59 -0.96 -18.27
CA ALA A 214 7.17 -0.67 -19.58
C ALA A 214 8.51 0.05 -19.45
N ARG A 215 8.67 0.90 -18.43
CA ARG A 215 9.91 1.62 -18.13
C ARG A 215 10.75 0.95 -17.04
N ASN A 216 10.25 -0.13 -16.44
CA ASN A 216 10.84 -0.85 -15.32
C ASN A 216 11.25 0.09 -14.16
N ARG A 217 10.36 1.02 -13.80
CA ARG A 217 10.67 2.07 -12.81
C ARG A 217 9.41 2.59 -12.12
N TYR A 218 9.53 3.06 -10.90
CA TYR A 218 8.46 3.77 -10.20
C TYR A 218 8.31 5.21 -10.70
N LEU A 219 7.07 5.68 -10.81
CA LEU A 219 6.66 7.02 -11.21
C LEU A 219 5.91 7.67 -10.05
N LYS A 220 5.99 9.00 -9.91
CA LYS A 220 5.20 9.71 -8.91
C LYS A 220 3.70 9.44 -9.15
N ALA A 221 2.99 9.00 -8.11
CA ALA A 221 1.56 8.75 -8.22
C ALA A 221 0.76 10.06 -8.41
N PRO A 222 -0.44 10.01 -9.02
CA PRO A 222 -1.27 11.19 -9.22
C PRO A 222 -1.57 11.90 -7.90
N ALA A 223 -1.69 13.23 -7.94
CA ALA A 223 -1.97 14.04 -6.75
C ALA A 223 -3.25 13.60 -6.01
N SER A 224 -4.24 13.06 -6.74
CA SER A 224 -5.47 12.53 -6.16
C SER A 224 -5.30 11.30 -5.26
N LEU A 225 -4.16 10.62 -5.32
CA LEU A 225 -3.83 9.48 -4.44
C LEU A 225 -2.98 9.91 -3.24
N GLN A 226 -2.22 10.99 -3.37
CA GLN A 226 -1.34 11.46 -2.30
C GLN A 226 -2.19 11.85 -1.08
N GLY A 227 -1.77 11.40 0.10
CA GLY A 227 -2.51 11.63 1.34
C GLY A 227 -3.65 10.67 1.60
N ILE A 228 -4.00 9.75 0.67
CA ILE A 228 -4.94 8.66 0.97
C ILE A 228 -4.20 7.57 1.74
N ASN A 229 -4.70 7.22 2.93
CA ASN A 229 -4.23 6.05 3.66
C ASN A 229 -4.90 4.79 3.09
N VAL A 230 -4.24 4.10 2.17
CA VAL A 230 -4.83 2.92 1.55
C VAL A 230 -4.74 1.75 2.53
N THR A 231 -5.87 1.22 2.98
CA THR A 231 -5.99 0.10 3.93
C THR A 231 -6.39 -1.22 3.27
N SER A 232 -7.10 -1.16 2.14
CA SER A 232 -7.39 -2.33 1.30
C SER A 232 -7.66 -1.93 -0.16
N THR A 233 -7.72 -2.93 -1.05
CA THR A 233 -7.92 -2.77 -2.50
C THR A 233 -8.90 -3.82 -3.03
N GLN A 234 -9.85 -3.44 -3.89
CA GLN A 234 -10.76 -4.34 -4.60
C GLN A 234 -10.51 -4.25 -6.12
N TYR A 235 -9.96 -5.32 -6.68
CA TYR A 235 -9.52 -5.35 -8.08
C TYR A 235 -10.67 -5.29 -9.10
N SER A 236 -11.77 -6.01 -8.88
CA SER A 236 -12.87 -6.06 -9.85
C SER A 236 -13.61 -4.72 -10.02
N THR A 237 -13.55 -3.86 -9.01
CA THR A 237 -14.20 -2.55 -9.00
C THR A 237 -13.21 -1.40 -9.11
N ASP A 238 -11.90 -1.66 -9.14
CA ASP A 238 -10.84 -0.65 -9.17
C ASP A 238 -10.91 0.30 -7.98
N GLU A 239 -11.21 -0.24 -6.80
CA GLU A 239 -11.47 0.54 -5.58
C GLU A 239 -10.34 0.39 -4.57
N VAL A 240 -9.96 1.50 -3.96
CA VAL A 240 -9.11 1.54 -2.77
C VAL A 240 -9.94 2.05 -1.61
N TYR A 241 -9.65 1.52 -0.43
CA TYR A 241 -10.35 1.86 0.80
C TYR A 241 -9.41 2.55 1.75
N GLU A 242 -9.95 3.51 2.49
CA GLU A 242 -9.30 4.18 3.60
C GLU A 242 -10.18 3.92 4.82
N GLU A 243 -9.79 2.94 5.63
CA GLU A 243 -10.55 2.45 6.79
C GLU A 243 -9.98 2.99 8.11
N TRP A 244 -10.87 3.27 9.06
CA TRP A 244 -10.54 3.58 10.46
C TRP A 244 -11.57 2.93 11.39
N SER A 245 -11.36 3.05 12.70
CA SER A 245 -12.13 2.31 13.72
C SER A 245 -13.66 2.46 13.63
N SER A 246 -14.15 3.56 13.07
CA SER A 246 -15.56 3.91 13.01
C SER A 246 -16.03 4.25 11.59
N GLY A 247 -15.26 3.99 10.54
CA GLY A 247 -15.70 4.37 9.20
C GLY A 247 -14.71 4.06 8.10
N MET A 248 -15.14 4.38 6.89
CA MET A 248 -14.39 4.09 5.68
C MET A 248 -14.73 5.08 4.57
N ASN A 249 -13.71 5.47 3.80
CA ASN A 249 -13.88 6.10 2.50
C ASN A 249 -13.57 5.09 1.39
N ILE A 250 -14.31 5.19 0.28
CA ILE A 250 -14.06 4.39 -0.93
C ILE A 250 -13.70 5.32 -2.07
N TYR A 251 -12.59 5.02 -2.74
CA TYR A 251 -12.12 5.76 -3.89
C TYR A 251 -11.99 4.82 -5.09
N LYS A 252 -12.43 5.25 -6.27
CA LYS A 252 -12.32 4.50 -7.51
C LYS A 252 -11.24 5.06 -8.42
N TYR A 253 -10.38 4.21 -8.97
CA TYR A 253 -9.38 4.60 -9.96
C TYR A 253 -9.99 4.70 -11.36
N VAL A 254 -10.00 5.91 -11.93
CA VAL A 254 -10.62 6.19 -13.23
C VAL A 254 -9.77 7.17 -14.02
N GLY A 255 -9.23 6.73 -15.16
CA GLY A 255 -8.50 7.60 -16.08
C GLY A 255 -7.23 8.21 -15.48
N GLY A 256 -6.49 7.45 -14.67
CA GLY A 256 -5.22 7.90 -14.09
C GLY A 256 -5.34 8.70 -12.79
N LYS A 257 -6.53 8.76 -12.19
CA LYS A 257 -6.80 9.50 -10.95
C LYS A 257 -7.78 8.73 -10.05
N TYR A 258 -7.84 9.11 -8.78
CA TYR A 258 -8.80 8.58 -7.82
C TYR A 258 -9.94 9.56 -7.61
N CYS A 259 -11.14 9.01 -7.53
CA CYS A 259 -12.37 9.73 -7.27
C CYS A 259 -13.03 9.16 -6.03
N LEU A 260 -13.28 10.00 -5.01
CA LEU A 260 -14.08 9.61 -3.86
C LEU A 260 -15.49 9.27 -4.32
N THR A 261 -15.92 8.03 -4.11
CA THR A 261 -17.26 7.53 -4.48
C THR A 261 -18.14 7.31 -3.26
N GLN A 262 -17.54 7.12 -2.08
CA GLN A 262 -18.26 7.01 -0.82
C GLN A 262 -17.44 7.64 0.30
N GLU A 263 -18.09 8.49 1.10
CA GLU A 263 -17.50 9.18 2.24
C GLU A 263 -18.31 8.83 3.49
N ASN A 264 -17.63 8.33 4.52
CA ASN A 264 -18.21 8.21 5.85
C ASN A 264 -17.93 9.50 6.63
N ILE A 265 -19.01 10.19 7.02
CA ILE A 265 -18.96 11.41 7.79
C ILE A 265 -19.28 11.05 9.23
N VAL A 266 -18.27 11.11 10.09
CA VAL A 266 -18.45 10.97 11.53
C VAL A 266 -18.94 12.31 12.09
N SER A 267 -20.02 12.27 12.84
CA SER A 267 -20.63 13.43 13.50
C SER A 267 -21.04 13.06 14.92
N GLY A 268 -21.03 14.01 15.85
CA GLY A 268 -21.34 13.75 17.26
C GLY A 268 -20.21 14.14 18.19
N GLU A 269 -20.43 13.96 19.49
CA GLU A 269 -19.40 14.15 20.52
C GLU A 269 -18.71 12.81 20.81
N ALA A 270 -17.48 12.87 21.33
CA ALA A 270 -16.72 11.68 21.67
C ALA A 270 -17.52 10.73 22.58
N GLY A 271 -17.89 9.56 22.05
CA GLY A 271 -18.72 8.56 22.74
C GLY A 271 -20.18 8.43 22.24
N ASP A 272 -20.63 9.29 21.34
CA ASP A 272 -21.91 9.19 20.60
C ASP A 272 -21.71 9.46 19.10
N ASP A 273 -20.71 8.80 18.52
CA ASP A 273 -20.37 8.95 17.10
C ASP A 273 -21.51 8.40 16.22
N LYS A 274 -22.10 9.29 15.43
CA LYS A 274 -23.05 8.99 14.35
C LYS A 274 -22.34 9.04 13.02
N ILE A 275 -22.31 7.90 12.35
CA ILE A 275 -21.74 7.77 11.02
C ILE A 275 -22.86 7.96 10.01
N SER A 276 -22.70 8.93 9.13
CA SER A 276 -23.55 9.09 7.95
C SER A 276 -22.75 8.78 6.69
N GLU A 277 -23.42 8.17 5.71
CA GLU A 277 -22.81 7.82 4.45
C GLU A 277 -23.24 8.81 3.36
N LYS A 278 -22.28 9.26 2.56
CA LYS A 278 -22.54 10.04 1.36
C LYS A 278 -21.88 9.41 0.14
N THR A 279 -22.69 9.13 -0.87
CA THR A 279 -22.23 8.57 -2.14
C THR A 279 -22.09 9.65 -3.20
N TYR A 280 -21.09 9.48 -4.07
CA TYR A 280 -20.76 10.40 -5.14
C TYR A 280 -20.67 9.63 -6.46
N PRO A 281 -21.34 10.09 -7.53
CA PRO A 281 -21.15 9.49 -8.84
C PRO A 281 -19.74 9.77 -9.35
N VAL A 282 -19.14 8.80 -10.03
CA VAL A 282 -17.80 8.91 -10.65
C VAL A 282 -17.68 10.12 -11.59
N SER A 283 -18.79 10.54 -12.22
CA SER A 283 -18.85 11.74 -13.07
C SER A 283 -18.53 13.04 -12.33
N HIS A 284 -18.64 13.06 -11.00
CA HIS A 284 -18.37 14.20 -10.14
C HIS A 284 -17.15 13.93 -9.26
N CYS A 285 -16.07 13.45 -9.88
CA CYS A 285 -14.80 13.12 -9.23
C CYS A 285 -14.38 14.18 -8.21
N LYS A 286 -14.61 13.91 -6.92
CA LYS A 286 -14.18 14.74 -5.81
C LYS A 286 -12.82 14.20 -5.37
N GLY A 287 -11.78 15.01 -5.51
CA GLY A 287 -10.49 14.71 -4.88
C GLY A 287 -10.59 14.87 -3.36
N LYS A 288 -9.64 14.29 -2.63
CA LYS A 288 -9.42 14.64 -1.21
C LYS A 288 -9.16 16.16 -1.15
N ARG A 289 -9.84 16.85 -0.24
CA ARG A 289 -9.69 18.31 -0.06
C ARG A 289 -8.44 18.61 0.75
#